data_AF-A0A2E1M7N2-F1
#
_entry.id   AF-A0A2E1M7N2-F1
#
_cell.length_a   1.000
_cell.length_b   1.000
_cell.length_c   1.000
_cell.angle_alpha   90.00
_cell.angle_beta   90.00
_cell.angle_gamma   90.00
#
_symmetry.space_group_name_H-M   'P 1'
#
loop_
_entity.id
_entity.type
_entity.pdbx_description
1 polymer ?
#
loop_
_entity_poly.entity_id
_entity_poly.type
_entity_poly.pdbx_seq_one_letter_code
_entity_poly.pdbx_strand_id
1 'polypeptide(L)'
;MALQLRPMVKIDPRTRFVIYTVTLFLATHWPALALPNTVPVSDKTIHFVAWALWLIFLAKAWNLSLGKLLLLGVLCSMVDEFSQAIPVLKRHATMMDAIANVIGVTAAWSAVVASRFQSKQILEHFWVWIGCSGVSLLCFSISWTTWALSNRLAPTMILGSLVFMISAVRIRRTES
;
A
#
# COMPACT_ATOMS: atom_id res chain seq x y z
N MET A 1 11.90 -44.13 16.62
CA MET A 1 12.88 -43.02 16.54
C MET A 1 12.12 -41.77 16.14
N ALA A 2 11.84 -40.86 17.08
CA ALA A 2 11.06 -39.65 16.82
C ALA A 2 11.98 -38.55 16.24
N LEU A 3 11.59 -37.96 15.10
CA LEU A 3 12.32 -36.87 14.45
C LEU A 3 12.13 -35.58 15.27
N GLN A 4 13.16 -35.17 15.99
CA GLN A 4 13.16 -33.92 16.75
C GLN A 4 13.33 -32.75 15.76
N LEU A 5 12.22 -32.10 15.38
CA LEU A 5 12.26 -30.93 14.52
C LEU A 5 13.00 -29.80 15.23
N ARG A 6 14.08 -29.30 14.64
CA ARG A 6 14.81 -28.15 15.18
C ARG A 6 13.88 -26.93 15.19
N PRO A 7 13.84 -26.14 16.28
CA PRO A 7 13.03 -24.94 16.33
C PRO A 7 13.47 -23.99 15.20
N MET A 8 12.52 -23.59 14.36
CA MET A 8 12.80 -22.63 13.28
C MET A 8 13.26 -21.30 13.89
N VAL A 9 14.32 -20.73 13.33
CA VAL A 9 14.83 -19.41 13.71
C VAL A 9 13.72 -18.38 13.49
N LYS A 10 13.25 -17.76 14.58
CA LYS A 10 12.25 -16.69 14.51
C LYS A 10 12.95 -15.39 14.10
N ILE A 11 12.80 -15.01 12.83
CA ILE A 11 13.28 -13.70 12.35
C ILE A 11 12.38 -12.62 12.93
N ASP A 12 12.96 -11.60 13.58
CA ASP A 12 12.20 -10.51 14.17
C ASP A 12 11.51 -9.64 13.09
N PRO A 13 10.38 -8.98 13.42
CA PRO A 13 9.63 -8.18 12.45
C PRO A 13 10.43 -7.04 11.81
N ARG A 14 11.37 -6.42 12.54
CA ARG A 14 12.18 -5.30 12.03
C ARG A 14 13.17 -5.79 10.99
N THR A 15 13.84 -6.91 11.25
CA THR A 15 14.73 -7.54 10.28
C THR A 15 13.98 -7.95 9.01
N ARG A 16 12.76 -8.51 9.12
CA ARG A 16 11.93 -8.81 7.94
C ARG A 16 11.63 -7.56 7.11
N PHE A 17 11.23 -6.47 7.78
CA PHE A 17 10.96 -5.21 7.11
C PHE A 17 12.21 -4.66 6.40
N VAL A 18 13.36 -4.66 7.06
CA VAL A 18 14.62 -4.15 6.49
C VAL A 18 15.01 -4.98 5.27
N ILE A 19 15.00 -6.31 5.37
CA ILE A 19 15.31 -7.21 4.25
C ILE A 19 14.37 -6.93 3.07
N TYR A 20 13.06 -6.85 3.33
CA TYR A 20 12.08 -6.58 2.30
C TYR A 20 12.27 -5.20 1.66
N THR A 21 12.50 -4.17 2.47
CA THR A 21 12.72 -2.80 2.00
C THR A 21 13.97 -2.74 1.11
N VAL A 22 15.09 -3.30 1.54
CA VAL A 22 16.32 -3.33 0.74
C VAL A 22 16.07 -4.06 -0.58
N THR A 23 15.38 -5.21 -0.53
CA THR A 23 15.04 -5.98 -1.74
C THR A 23 14.18 -5.16 -2.70
N LEU A 24 13.14 -4.49 -2.17
CA LEU A 24 12.24 -3.67 -2.95
C LEU A 24 12.98 -2.52 -3.65
N PHE A 25 13.77 -1.74 -2.90
CA PHE A 25 14.52 -0.61 -3.46
C PHE A 25 15.57 -1.05 -4.48
N LEU A 26 16.27 -2.16 -4.24
CA LEU A 26 17.20 -2.73 -5.22
C LEU A 26 16.48 -3.15 -6.50
N ALA A 27 15.28 -3.73 -6.39
CA ALA A 27 14.49 -4.15 -7.54
C ALA A 27 13.96 -2.95 -8.35
N THR A 28 13.46 -1.90 -7.67
CA THR A 28 12.93 -0.71 -8.34
C THR A 28 14.02 0.12 -9.00
N HIS A 29 15.20 0.17 -8.39
CA HIS A 29 16.35 0.94 -8.89
C HIS A 29 17.32 0.11 -9.75
N TRP A 30 16.94 -1.11 -10.16
CA TRP A 30 17.77 -1.90 -11.05
C TRP A 30 17.87 -1.22 -12.44
N PRO A 31 19.09 -0.86 -12.90
CA PRO A 31 19.24 -0.09 -14.13
C PRO A 31 18.73 -0.85 -15.36
N ALA A 32 17.98 -0.14 -16.21
CA ALA A 32 17.44 -0.65 -17.47
C ALA A 32 16.70 -2.00 -17.36
N LEU A 33 16.04 -2.25 -16.21
CA LEU A 33 15.24 -3.46 -16.03
C LEU A 33 14.01 -3.42 -16.94
N ALA A 34 14.00 -4.30 -17.94
CA ALA A 34 12.84 -4.56 -18.77
C ALA A 34 12.21 -5.89 -18.34
N LEU A 35 10.96 -5.85 -17.89
CA LEU A 35 10.21 -7.07 -17.65
C LEU A 35 9.83 -7.69 -19.00
N PRO A 36 10.11 -8.98 -19.24
CA PRO A 36 9.72 -9.62 -20.47
C PRO A 36 8.19 -9.66 -20.58
N ASN A 37 7.65 -9.46 -21.79
CA ASN A 37 6.21 -9.49 -22.08
C ASN A 37 5.53 -10.82 -21.72
N THR A 38 6.31 -11.85 -21.36
CA THR A 38 5.84 -13.17 -20.94
C THR A 38 5.37 -13.22 -19.49
N VAL A 39 5.62 -12.19 -18.68
CA VAL A 39 5.09 -12.14 -17.31
C VAL A 39 3.60 -11.77 -17.39
N PRO A 40 2.68 -12.66 -17.00
CA PRO A 40 1.23 -12.44 -17.16
C PRO A 40 0.67 -11.42 -16.15
N VAL A 41 1.54 -10.68 -15.46
CA VAL A 41 1.19 -9.74 -14.39
C VAL A 41 1.55 -8.34 -14.88
N SER A 42 0.56 -7.43 -14.84
CA SER A 42 0.82 -6.04 -15.18
C SER A 42 1.79 -5.42 -14.18
N ASP A 43 2.69 -4.57 -14.66
CA ASP A 43 3.64 -3.81 -13.85
C ASP A 43 2.94 -3.10 -12.66
N LYS A 44 1.75 -2.53 -12.91
CA LYS A 44 0.92 -1.85 -11.90
C LYS A 44 0.44 -2.78 -10.79
N THR A 45 0.18 -4.05 -11.11
CA THR A 45 -0.17 -5.06 -10.11
C THR A 45 1.01 -5.33 -9.18
N ILE A 46 2.23 -5.37 -9.72
CA ILE A 46 3.45 -5.55 -8.93
C ILE A 46 3.63 -4.36 -7.98
N HIS A 47 3.52 -3.13 -8.49
CA HIS A 47 3.57 -1.89 -7.72
C HIS A 47 2.56 -1.86 -6.57
N PHE A 48 1.29 -2.19 -6.85
CA PHE A 48 0.24 -2.30 -5.84
C PHE A 48 0.59 -3.30 -4.73
N VAL A 49 0.95 -4.54 -5.10
CA VAL A 49 1.25 -5.60 -4.13
C VAL A 49 2.51 -5.28 -3.33
N ALA A 50 3.55 -4.77 -3.99
CA ALA A 50 4.84 -4.48 -3.39
C ALA A 50 4.70 -3.45 -2.25
N TRP A 51 3.98 -2.37 -2.50
CA TRP A 51 3.77 -1.31 -1.51
C TRP A 51 2.73 -1.67 -0.45
N ALA A 52 1.74 -2.51 -0.77
CA ALA A 52 0.86 -3.09 0.24
C ALA A 52 1.63 -3.94 1.26
N LEU A 53 2.49 -4.83 0.78
CA LEU A 53 3.35 -5.67 1.62
C LEU A 53 4.35 -4.83 2.43
N TRP A 54 4.95 -3.81 1.81
CA TRP A 54 5.85 -2.88 2.48
C TRP A 54 5.21 -2.26 3.73
N LEU A 55 3.98 -1.75 3.58
CA LEU A 55 3.25 -1.15 4.68
C LEU A 55 2.86 -2.16 5.77
N ILE A 56 2.45 -3.37 5.38
CA ILE A 56 2.13 -4.45 6.35
C ILE A 56 3.38 -4.78 7.19
N PHE A 57 4.56 -4.86 6.58
CA PHE A 57 5.79 -5.09 7.31
C PHE A 57 6.18 -3.91 8.19
N LEU A 58 6.02 -2.67 7.71
CA LEU A 58 6.24 -1.47 8.52
C LEU A 58 5.36 -1.47 9.77
N ALA A 59 4.07 -1.78 9.61
CA ALA A 59 3.09 -1.83 10.69
C ALA A 59 3.37 -2.91 11.74
N LYS A 60 4.01 -4.01 11.33
CA LYS A 60 4.42 -5.11 12.24
C LYS A 60 5.76 -4.82 12.91
N ALA A 61 6.66 -4.10 12.24
CA ALA A 61 8.00 -3.79 12.73
C ALA A 61 8.01 -2.65 13.77
N TRP A 62 7.09 -1.68 13.63
CA TRP A 62 6.96 -0.56 14.57
C TRP A 62 5.49 -0.26 14.92
N ASN A 63 5.26 0.10 16.18
CA ASN A 63 3.96 0.52 16.67
C ASN A 63 3.69 2.01 16.35
N LEU A 64 3.52 2.32 15.06
CA LEU A 64 3.20 3.67 14.60
C LEU A 64 1.71 3.99 14.79
N SER A 65 1.38 5.27 14.98
CA SER A 65 -0.02 5.72 14.89
C SER A 65 -0.52 5.56 13.46
N LEU A 66 -1.83 5.31 13.29
CA LEU A 66 -2.44 5.04 11.98
C LEU A 66 -2.16 6.17 10.97
N GLY A 67 -2.27 7.43 11.39
CA GLY A 67 -1.96 8.56 10.51
C GLY A 67 -0.49 8.64 10.09
N LYS A 68 0.45 8.37 11.01
CA LYS A 68 1.89 8.32 10.68
C LYS A 68 2.22 7.17 9.74
N LEU A 69 1.60 6.01 9.95
CA LEU A 69 1.77 4.83 9.11
C LEU A 69 1.34 5.12 7.65
N LEU A 70 0.15 5.69 7.46
CA LEU A 70 -0.35 6.05 6.14
C LEU A 70 0.52 7.12 5.46
N LEU A 71 0.86 8.18 6.20
CA LEU A 71 1.69 9.27 5.68
C LEU A 71 3.06 8.77 5.21
N LEU A 72 3.75 7.95 6.02
CA LEU A 72 5.03 7.37 5.64
C LEU A 72 4.90 6.45 4.43
N GLY A 73 3.86 5.61 4.39
CA GLY A 73 3.58 4.75 3.23
C GLY A 73 3.46 5.54 1.94
N VAL A 74 2.62 6.59 1.93
CA VAL A 74 2.38 7.42 0.75
C VAL A 74 3.64 8.20 0.34
N LEU A 75 4.32 8.84 1.30
CA LEU A 75 5.51 9.63 0.98
C LEU A 75 6.64 8.75 0.45
N CYS A 76 6.93 7.63 1.11
CA CYS A 76 7.98 6.71 0.66
C CYS A 76 7.68 6.15 -0.73
N SER A 77 6.41 5.82 -1.02
CA SER A 77 6.03 5.22 -2.28
C SER A 77 6.04 6.18 -3.46
N MET A 78 5.74 7.46 -3.20
CA MET A 78 5.91 8.52 -4.19
C MET A 78 7.39 8.82 -4.42
N VAL A 79 8.20 8.91 -3.34
CA VAL A 79 9.63 9.20 -3.45
C VAL A 79 10.34 8.11 -4.26
N ASP A 80 10.04 6.83 -4.03
CA ASP A 80 10.61 5.71 -4.80
C ASP A 80 10.29 5.80 -6.30
N GLU A 81 9.04 6.13 -6.66
CA GLU A 81 8.66 6.29 -8.07
C GLU A 81 9.37 7.50 -8.71
N PHE A 82 9.44 8.63 -8.00
CA PHE A 82 10.14 9.81 -8.50
C PHE A 82 11.66 9.59 -8.63
N SER A 83 12.28 8.84 -7.72
CA SER A 83 13.71 8.53 -7.82
C SER A 83 14.02 7.58 -8.98
N GLN A 84 13.07 6.77 -9.45
CA GLN A 84 13.25 5.97 -10.66
C GLN A 84 13.37 6.84 -11.93
N ALA A 85 12.88 8.09 -11.92
CA ALA A 85 13.01 9.02 -13.04
C ALA A 85 14.44 9.57 -13.23
N ILE A 86 15.39 9.23 -12.35
CA ILE A 86 16.78 9.70 -12.47
C ILE A 86 17.39 9.13 -13.77
N PRO A 87 17.96 9.96 -14.66
CA PRO A 87 18.41 9.52 -15.99
C PRO A 87 19.41 8.36 -16.01
N VAL A 88 20.23 8.23 -14.96
CA VAL A 88 21.22 7.15 -14.84
C VAL A 88 20.59 5.77 -14.75
N LEU A 89 19.36 5.67 -14.24
CA LEU A 89 18.65 4.40 -14.06
C LEU A 89 18.03 3.90 -15.36
N LYS A 90 17.85 4.78 -16.36
CA LYS A 90 17.19 4.47 -17.65
C LYS A 90 15.85 3.76 -17.45
N ARG A 91 15.08 4.18 -16.45
CA ARG A 91 13.74 3.66 -16.14
C ARG A 91 12.67 4.67 -16.54
N HIS A 92 11.49 4.16 -16.85
CA HIS A 92 10.30 4.97 -17.07
C HIS A 92 9.49 5.00 -15.79
N ALA A 93 9.59 6.09 -15.04
CA ALA A 93 8.64 6.39 -13.97
C ALA A 93 7.33 6.85 -14.61
N THR A 94 6.20 6.29 -14.17
CA THR A 94 4.90 6.73 -14.68
C THR A 94 3.96 7.13 -13.55
N MET A 95 3.14 8.14 -13.81
CA MET A 95 2.12 8.58 -12.86
C MET A 95 1.17 7.44 -12.46
N MET A 96 0.92 6.49 -13.37
CA MET A 96 0.03 5.37 -13.08
C MET A 96 0.65 4.37 -12.09
N ASP A 97 1.98 4.24 -12.08
CA ASP A 97 2.66 3.34 -11.16
C ASP A 97 2.75 3.97 -9.76
N ALA A 98 2.95 5.31 -9.68
CA ALA A 98 2.76 6.07 -8.43
C ALA A 98 1.34 5.89 -7.86
N ILE A 99 0.31 5.98 -8.70
CA ILE A 99 -1.09 5.77 -8.29
C ILE A 99 -1.27 4.35 -7.76
N ALA A 100 -0.76 3.33 -8.47
CA ALA A 100 -0.82 1.94 -8.02
C ALA A 100 -0.15 1.75 -6.65
N ASN A 101 1.01 2.38 -6.42
CA ASN A 101 1.71 2.37 -5.13
C ASN A 101 0.82 2.93 -4.00
N VAL A 102 0.23 4.11 -4.21
CA VAL A 102 -0.64 4.78 -3.21
C VAL A 102 -1.88 3.95 -2.88
N ILE A 103 -2.47 3.31 -3.89
CA ILE A 103 -3.62 2.41 -3.70
C ILE A 103 -3.19 1.18 -2.88
N GLY A 104 -2.04 0.58 -3.19
CA GLY A 104 -1.48 -0.54 -2.41
C GLY A 104 -1.27 -0.19 -0.93
N VAL A 105 -0.64 0.97 -0.67
CA VAL A 105 -0.48 1.54 0.67
C VAL A 105 -1.84 1.72 1.35
N THR A 106 -2.80 2.36 0.70
CA THR A 106 -4.10 2.67 1.29
C THR A 106 -4.88 1.39 1.62
N ALA A 107 -4.85 0.40 0.74
CA ALA A 107 -5.50 -0.90 0.95
C ALA A 107 -4.89 -1.65 2.15
N ALA A 108 -3.56 -1.73 2.22
CA ALA A 108 -2.87 -2.33 3.35
C ALA A 108 -3.13 -1.58 4.67
N TRP A 109 -3.17 -0.25 4.61
CA TRP A 109 -3.47 0.57 5.78
C TRP A 109 -4.88 0.28 6.30
N SER A 110 -5.89 0.24 5.44
CA SER A 110 -7.27 -0.14 5.80
C SER A 110 -7.33 -1.51 6.47
N ALA A 111 -6.57 -2.50 5.98
CA ALA A 111 -6.49 -3.81 6.61
C ALA A 111 -5.84 -3.75 8.01
N VAL A 112 -4.77 -2.96 8.18
CA VAL A 112 -4.13 -2.75 9.50
C VAL A 112 -5.11 -2.08 10.46
N VAL A 113 -5.85 -1.07 10.00
CA VAL A 113 -6.86 -0.39 10.80
C VAL A 113 -7.90 -1.40 11.28
N ALA A 114 -8.50 -2.18 10.37
CA ALA A 114 -9.47 -3.21 10.70
C ALA A 114 -8.91 -4.23 11.72
N SER A 115 -7.65 -4.64 11.59
CA SER A 115 -7.02 -5.57 12.53
C SER A 115 -6.82 -5.00 13.95
N ARG A 116 -6.57 -3.69 14.07
CA ARG A 116 -6.32 -3.05 15.38
C ARG A 116 -7.61 -2.75 16.15
N PHE A 117 -8.73 -2.60 15.45
CA PHE A 117 -10.03 -2.32 16.06
C PHE A 117 -10.85 -3.58 16.40
N GLN A 118 -10.27 -4.79 16.26
CA GLN A 118 -10.92 -6.08 16.52
C GLN A 118 -11.27 -6.40 18.00
N SER A 119 -11.24 -5.41 18.91
CA SER A 119 -11.72 -5.58 20.30
C SER A 119 -13.03 -4.82 20.50
N LYS A 120 -14.17 -5.50 20.26
CA LYS A 120 -15.57 -5.12 20.59
C LYS A 120 -16.22 -3.93 19.84
N GLN A 121 -15.50 -2.92 19.34
CA GLN A 121 -16.10 -1.71 18.71
C GLN A 121 -16.43 -1.85 17.20
N ILE A 122 -15.79 -2.79 16.49
CA ILE A 122 -15.93 -2.93 15.03
C ILE A 122 -17.36 -3.29 14.58
N LEU A 123 -18.12 -4.03 15.39
CA LEU A 123 -19.47 -4.46 15.00
C LEU A 123 -20.46 -3.29 14.88
N GLU A 124 -20.30 -2.23 15.69
CA GLU A 124 -21.20 -1.07 15.65
C GLU A 124 -20.93 -0.14 14.46
N HIS A 125 -19.69 -0.12 13.96
CA HIS A 125 -19.28 0.74 12.83
C HIS A 125 -18.91 -0.04 11.56
N PHE A 126 -19.21 -1.34 11.53
CA PHE A 126 -18.88 -2.25 10.43
C PHE A 126 -19.43 -1.75 9.08
N TRP A 127 -20.67 -1.26 9.07
CA TRP A 127 -21.34 -0.74 7.87
C TRP A 127 -20.69 0.54 7.32
N VAL A 128 -20.16 1.40 8.19
CA VAL A 128 -19.43 2.61 7.77
C VAL A 128 -18.10 2.20 7.13
N TRP A 129 -17.42 1.21 7.71
CA TRP A 129 -16.17 0.67 7.16
C TRP A 129 -16.36 -0.02 5.80
N ILE A 130 -17.38 -0.86 5.65
CA ILE A 130 -17.72 -1.48 4.37
C ILE A 130 -18.15 -0.42 3.35
N GLY A 131 -18.95 0.56 3.75
CA GLY A 131 -19.38 1.63 2.85
C GLY A 131 -18.20 2.42 2.30
N CYS A 132 -17.31 2.89 3.18
CA CYS A 132 -16.15 3.67 2.76
C CYS A 132 -15.11 2.83 1.99
N SER A 133 -14.89 1.57 2.37
CA SER A 133 -13.97 0.66 1.66
C SER A 133 -14.54 0.21 0.32
N GLY A 134 -15.86 -0.02 0.25
CA GLY A 134 -16.60 -0.39 -0.96
C GLY A 134 -16.63 0.74 -1.97
N VAL A 135 -16.84 1.99 -1.54
CA VAL A 135 -16.70 3.18 -2.41
C VAL A 135 -15.28 3.29 -2.95
N SER A 136 -14.27 3.07 -2.11
CA SER A 136 -12.87 3.10 -2.54
C SER A 136 -12.55 2.00 -3.57
N LEU A 137 -13.06 0.77 -3.36
CA LEU A 137 -12.97 -0.35 -4.29
C LEU A 137 -13.75 -0.11 -5.59
N LEU A 138 -14.90 0.55 -5.52
CA LEU A 138 -15.69 0.90 -6.70
C LEU A 138 -14.96 1.95 -7.55
N CYS A 139 -14.43 2.99 -6.91
CA CYS A 139 -13.57 3.99 -7.56
C CYS A 139 -12.31 3.35 -8.16
N PHE A 140 -11.74 2.35 -7.49
CA PHE A 140 -10.64 1.54 -7.99
C PHE A 140 -11.02 0.74 -9.25
N SER A 141 -12.13 0.03 -9.22
CA SER A 141 -12.62 -0.73 -10.38
C SER A 141 -12.94 0.16 -11.57
N ILE A 142 -13.50 1.36 -11.34
CA ILE A 142 -13.81 2.33 -12.39
C ILE A 142 -12.52 2.92 -12.99
N SER A 143 -11.52 3.22 -12.15
CA SER A 143 -10.24 3.77 -12.61
C SER A 143 -9.37 2.78 -13.41
N TRP A 144 -9.61 1.48 -13.27
CA TRP A 144 -8.95 0.44 -14.07
C TRP A 144 -9.59 0.20 -15.44
N THR A 145 -10.72 0.87 -15.74
CA THR A 145 -11.28 0.84 -17.10
C THR A 145 -10.51 1.82 -18.00
N THR A 146 -10.32 1.43 -19.25
CA THR A 146 -9.62 2.22 -20.28
C THR A 146 -10.23 3.62 -20.48
N TRP A 147 -11.47 3.83 -20.04
CA TRP A 147 -12.20 5.09 -20.10
C TRP A 147 -11.79 6.12 -19.04
N ALA A 148 -11.34 5.70 -17.85
CA ALA A 148 -10.90 6.63 -16.81
C ALA A 148 -9.49 7.19 -17.09
N LEU A 149 -8.63 6.39 -17.73
CA LEU A 149 -7.29 6.80 -18.18
C LEU A 149 -7.34 7.94 -19.22
N SER A 150 -8.36 7.98 -20.08
CA SER A 150 -8.46 9.00 -21.12
C SER A 150 -9.00 10.35 -20.62
N ASN A 151 -9.61 10.40 -19.42
CA ASN A 151 -10.38 11.57 -18.96
C ASN A 151 -9.80 12.33 -17.75
N ARG A 152 -8.50 12.16 -17.41
CA ARG A 152 -7.82 12.91 -16.32
C ARG A 152 -8.52 12.83 -14.94
N LEU A 153 -9.09 11.67 -14.58
CA LEU A 153 -9.81 11.46 -13.31
C LEU A 153 -8.90 11.25 -12.07
N ALA A 154 -7.58 11.48 -12.18
CA ALA A 154 -6.66 11.43 -11.05
C ALA A 154 -7.07 12.32 -9.84
N PRO A 155 -7.63 13.55 -10.03
CA PRO A 155 -8.08 14.38 -8.92
C PRO A 155 -9.22 13.76 -8.12
N THR A 156 -10.13 13.03 -8.77
CA THR A 156 -11.25 12.37 -8.07
C THR A 156 -10.80 11.22 -7.17
N MET A 157 -9.71 10.52 -7.53
CA MET A 157 -9.14 9.47 -6.69
C MET A 157 -8.46 10.05 -5.44
N ILE A 158 -7.74 11.17 -5.60
CA ILE A 158 -7.11 11.90 -4.49
C ILE A 158 -8.19 12.44 -3.55
N LEU A 159 -9.27 13.02 -4.09
CA LEU A 159 -10.36 13.56 -3.31
C LEU A 159 -11.12 12.47 -2.53
N GLY A 160 -11.42 11.33 -3.15
CA GLY A 160 -12.05 10.19 -2.48
C GLY A 160 -11.20 9.64 -1.32
N SER A 161 -9.89 9.55 -1.52
CA SER A 161 -8.94 9.12 -0.48
C SER A 161 -8.85 10.12 0.68
N LEU A 162 -8.89 11.43 0.37
CA LEU A 162 -8.92 12.50 1.37
C LEU A 162 -10.21 12.50 2.20
N VAL A 163 -11.36 12.31 1.55
CA VAL A 163 -12.65 12.20 2.25
C VAL A 163 -12.68 10.99 3.18
N PHE A 164 -12.12 9.85 2.76
CA PHE A 164 -11.95 8.68 3.60
C PHE A 164 -11.10 9.00 4.83
N MET A 165 -9.93 9.63 4.65
CA MET A 165 -9.05 10.00 5.76
C MET A 165 -9.71 10.96 6.75
N ILE A 166 -10.38 12.01 6.27
CA ILE A 166 -11.04 13.01 7.13
C ILE A 166 -12.15 12.35 7.94
N SER A 167 -12.92 11.45 7.33
CA SER A 167 -13.97 10.69 8.00
C SER A 167 -13.40 9.79 9.10
N ALA A 168 -12.29 9.10 8.82
CA ALA A 168 -11.60 8.25 9.79
C ALA A 168 -11.00 9.04 10.97
N VAL A 169 -10.52 10.27 10.73
CA VAL A 169 -9.99 11.15 11.77
C VAL A 169 -11.10 11.73 12.66
N ARG A 170 -12.27 12.02 12.09
CA ARG A 170 -13.39 12.63 12.83
C ARG A 170 -13.99 11.69 13.87
N ILE A 171 -14.09 10.39 13.56
CA ILE A 171 -14.56 9.36 14.50
C ILE A 171 -13.69 9.32 15.77
N ARG A 172 -12.41 9.69 15.67
CA ARG A 172 -11.48 9.65 16.80
C ARG A 172 -11.65 10.80 17.81
N ARG A 173 -12.32 11.91 17.42
CA ARG A 173 -12.50 13.09 18.29
C ARG A 173 -13.78 13.05 19.12
N THR A 174 -14.74 12.19 18.78
CA THR A 174 -16.00 12.08 19.52
C THR A 174 -15.90 11.17 20.74
N GLU A 175 -14.76 10.51 20.95
CA GLU A 175 -14.52 9.57 22.05
C GLU A 175 -13.50 10.07 23.10
N SER A 176 -13.11 11.35 23.03
CA SER A 176 -12.23 12.03 24.01
C SER A 176 -12.95 13.20 24.65
#